data_AF-A0ABD4L5V3-F1
#
_entry.id   AF-A0ABD4L5V3-F1
#
_cell.length_a   1.000
_cell.length_b   1.000
_cell.length_c   1.000
_cell.angle_alpha   90.00
_cell.angle_beta   90.00
_cell.angle_gamma   90.00
#
_symmetry.space_group_name_H-M   'P 1'
#
loop_
_entity.id
_entity.type
_entity.pdbx_description
1 polymer ?
#
loop_
_entity_poly.entity_id
_entity_poly.type
_entity_poly.pdbx_seq_one_letter_code
_entity_poly.pdbx_strand_id
1 'polypeptide(L)'
;SRLLVENSIREAFVDKVVEAAKSMQPGDPLDPASFMGAMVDETQYRRVLDYIAKGAEEGATLRTGGQALDGAGYFIPPTVFDGVTPAMTIGREEIFGPVLSVFGFDSEDEAVAMANDSDYGLAAGLWSQDIDRVMRVSR
;
A
#
# COMPACT_ATOMS: atom_id res chain seq x y z
N SER A 1 -0.58 -0.49 4.52
CA SER A 1 -2.02 -0.19 4.30
C SER A 1 -2.57 -1.11 3.23
N ARG A 2 -3.89 -1.28 3.11
CA ARG A 2 -4.51 -2.27 2.20
C ARG A 2 -5.29 -1.58 1.08
N LEU A 3 -5.05 -1.99 -0.17
CA LEU A 3 -5.80 -1.59 -1.35
C LEU A 3 -6.46 -2.85 -1.93
N LEU A 4 -7.79 -2.93 -1.84
CA LEU A 4 -8.56 -4.03 -2.38
C LEU A 4 -9.07 -3.63 -3.76
N VAL A 5 -8.79 -4.42 -4.78
CA VAL A 5 -9.15 -4.12 -6.17
C VAL A 5 -9.86 -5.32 -6.80
N GLU A 6 -10.97 -5.06 -7.47
CA GLU A 6 -11.70 -6.10 -8.21
C GLU A 6 -10.78 -6.67 -9.30
N ASN A 7 -10.64 -8.00 -9.37
CA ASN A 7 -9.69 -8.66 -10.26
C ASN A 7 -9.91 -8.31 -11.74
N SER A 8 -11.15 -8.00 -12.14
CA SER A 8 -11.52 -7.58 -13.49
C SER A 8 -10.79 -6.32 -13.98
N ILE A 9 -10.33 -5.45 -13.07
CA ILE A 9 -9.60 -4.21 -13.38
C ILE A 9 -8.21 -4.14 -12.73
N ARG A 10 -7.86 -5.11 -11.88
CA ARG A 10 -6.69 -5.04 -10.99
C ARG A 10 -5.39 -4.72 -11.70
N GLU A 11 -5.06 -5.45 -12.77
CA GLU A 11 -3.78 -5.25 -13.46
C GLU A 11 -3.64 -3.82 -14.01
N ALA A 12 -4.64 -3.36 -14.78
CA ALA A 12 -4.63 -2.02 -15.37
C ALA A 12 -4.69 -0.91 -14.30
N PHE A 13 -5.33 -1.16 -13.17
CA PHE A 13 -5.37 -0.21 -12.06
C PHE A 13 -4.03 -0.14 -11.32
N VAL A 14 -3.43 -1.29 -11.01
CA VAL A 14 -2.12 -1.36 -10.32
C VAL A 14 -1.03 -0.71 -11.17
N ASP A 15 -1.05 -0.87 -12.50
CA ASP A 15 -0.12 -0.17 -13.38
C ASP A 15 -0.22 1.36 -13.23
N LYS A 16 -1.44 1.91 -13.15
CA LYS A 16 -1.63 3.35 -12.93
C LYS A 16 -1.16 3.79 -11.55
N VAL A 17 -1.38 2.96 -10.53
CA VAL A 17 -0.89 3.22 -9.16
C VAL A 17 0.63 3.25 -9.15
N VAL A 18 1.28 2.32 -9.85
CA VAL A 18 2.75 2.26 -9.98
C VAL A 18 3.29 3.51 -10.67
N GLU A 19 2.67 3.96 -11.76
CA GLU A 19 3.11 5.18 -12.45
C GLU A 19 2.92 6.43 -11.57
N ALA A 20 1.80 6.53 -10.84
CA ALA A 20 1.61 7.61 -9.88
C ALA A 20 2.66 7.55 -8.75
N ALA A 21 2.91 6.37 -8.18
CA ALA A 21 3.91 6.15 -7.15
C ALA A 21 5.33 6.55 -7.60
N LYS A 22 5.71 6.24 -8.84
CA LYS A 22 7.01 6.64 -9.41
C LYS A 22 7.16 8.16 -9.49
N SER A 23 6.08 8.90 -9.72
CA SER A 23 6.11 10.37 -9.78
C SER A 23 6.26 11.06 -8.42
N MET A 24 6.10 10.31 -7.32
CA MET A 24 6.15 10.82 -5.93
C MET A 24 7.46 10.46 -5.23
N GLN A 25 8.60 10.55 -5.93
CA GLN A 25 9.90 10.29 -5.30
C GLN A 25 10.15 11.25 -4.14
N PRO A 26 10.66 10.75 -3.00
CA PRO A 26 10.96 11.62 -1.87
C PRO A 26 12.19 12.48 -2.16
N GLY A 27 12.19 13.69 -1.61
CA GLY A 27 13.25 14.67 -1.79
C GLY A 27 13.40 15.56 -0.56
N ASP A 28 14.14 16.66 -0.72
CA ASP A 28 14.34 17.65 0.33
C ASP A 28 12.98 18.20 0.81
N PRO A 29 12.63 18.08 2.10
CA PRO A 29 11.36 18.57 2.63
C PRO A 29 11.21 20.11 2.56
N LEU A 30 12.30 20.86 2.32
CA LEU A 30 12.27 22.31 2.11
C LEU A 30 12.12 22.71 0.64
N ASP A 31 12.24 21.77 -0.29
CA ASP A 31 11.97 22.00 -1.70
C ASP A 31 10.45 21.97 -1.96
N PRO A 32 9.81 23.06 -2.41
CA PRO A 32 8.38 23.07 -2.71
C PRO A 32 7.98 22.14 -3.88
N ALA A 33 8.94 21.66 -4.68
CA ALA A 33 8.69 20.66 -5.70
C ALA A 33 8.72 19.21 -5.14
N SER A 34 9.15 19.02 -3.89
CA SER A 34 9.19 17.71 -3.24
C SER A 34 7.80 17.31 -2.75
N PHE A 35 7.33 16.15 -3.20
CA PHE A 35 6.00 15.62 -2.83
C PHE A 35 6.03 14.71 -1.60
N MET A 36 7.22 14.27 -1.17
CA MET A 36 7.39 13.36 -0.04
C MET A 36 8.74 13.58 0.66
N GLY A 37 8.75 13.53 2.00
CA GLY A 37 9.95 13.70 2.81
C GLY A 37 10.59 12.39 3.26
N ALA A 38 11.57 12.50 4.16
CA ALA A 38 12.21 11.35 4.80
C ALA A 38 11.32 10.73 5.89
N MET A 39 11.64 9.49 6.27
CA MET A 39 11.16 8.90 7.52
C MET A 39 11.69 9.70 8.72
N VAL A 40 10.91 9.71 9.80
CA VAL A 40 11.16 10.56 10.97
C VAL A 40 12.49 10.26 11.68
N ASP A 41 12.88 8.98 11.75
CA ASP A 41 14.12 8.53 12.40
C ASP A 41 14.60 7.18 11.83
N GLU A 42 15.78 6.76 12.28
CA GLU A 42 16.43 5.51 11.87
C GLU A 42 15.62 4.27 12.28
N THR A 43 14.91 4.33 13.40
CA THR A 43 14.15 3.20 13.93
C THR A 43 12.96 2.90 13.04
N GLN A 44 12.18 3.92 12.68
CA GLN A 44 11.07 3.77 11.73
C GLN A 44 11.58 3.41 10.34
N TYR A 45 12.67 4.04 9.89
CA TYR A 45 13.29 3.71 8.62
C TYR A 45 13.65 2.23 8.50
N ARG A 46 14.37 1.67 9.47
CA ARG A 46 14.72 0.24 9.50
C ARG A 46 13.48 -0.64 9.59
N ARG A 47 12.53 -0.30 10.47
CA ARG A 47 11.28 -1.05 10.61
C ARG A 47 10.52 -1.17 9.29
N VAL A 48 10.41 -0.08 8.53
CA VAL A 48 9.76 -0.08 7.22
C VAL A 48 10.52 -0.96 6.21
N LEU A 49 11.86 -0.89 6.19
CA LEU A 49 12.67 -1.75 5.33
C LEU A 49 12.53 -3.24 5.68
N ASP A 50 12.42 -3.58 6.97
CA ASP A 50 12.19 -4.96 7.42
C ASP A 50 10.83 -5.47 6.93
N TYR A 51 9.77 -4.65 6.97
CA TYR A 51 8.48 -5.02 6.40
C TYR A 51 8.53 -5.22 4.88
N ILE A 52 9.27 -4.38 4.17
CA ILE A 52 9.46 -4.54 2.73
C ILE A 52 10.15 -5.87 2.42
N ALA A 53 11.21 -6.21 3.18
CA ALA A 53 11.91 -7.48 3.04
C ALA A 53 10.96 -8.66 3.29
N LYS A 54 10.20 -8.65 4.40
CA LYS A 54 9.19 -9.68 4.71
C LYS A 54 8.16 -9.86 3.60
N GLY A 55 7.66 -8.75 3.03
CA GLY A 55 6.70 -8.81 1.93
C GLY A 55 7.22 -9.60 0.73
N ALA A 56 8.49 -9.38 0.36
CA ALA A 56 9.14 -10.14 -0.70
C ALA A 56 9.40 -11.61 -0.30
N GLU A 57 9.84 -11.85 0.94
CA GLU A 57 10.10 -13.21 1.47
C GLU A 57 8.84 -14.09 1.53
N GLU A 58 7.69 -13.48 1.85
CA GLU A 58 6.41 -14.17 1.95
C GLU A 58 5.74 -14.37 0.58
N GLY A 59 6.35 -13.87 -0.51
CA GLY A 59 5.92 -14.14 -1.88
C GLY A 59 5.02 -13.08 -2.51
N ALA A 60 4.89 -11.90 -1.92
CA ALA A 60 4.23 -10.78 -2.58
C ALA A 60 5.07 -10.28 -3.77
N THR A 61 4.40 -9.81 -4.83
CA THR A 61 5.07 -9.29 -6.02
C THR A 61 5.39 -7.82 -5.85
N LEU A 62 6.68 -7.47 -5.79
CA LEU A 62 7.12 -6.08 -5.75
C LEU A 62 6.92 -5.42 -7.13
N ARG A 63 6.03 -4.43 -7.22
CA ARG A 63 5.73 -3.71 -8.48
C ARG A 63 6.58 -2.46 -8.68
N THR A 64 6.98 -1.79 -7.60
CA THR A 64 7.88 -0.62 -7.61
C THR A 64 8.45 -0.35 -6.22
N GLY A 65 9.53 0.41 -6.13
CA GLY A 65 10.20 0.77 -4.88
C GLY A 65 10.96 -0.41 -4.29
N GLY A 66 10.77 -0.66 -2.99
CA GLY A 66 11.32 -1.83 -2.31
C GLY A 66 12.77 -1.71 -1.83
N GLN A 67 13.43 -0.59 -2.09
CA GLN A 67 14.77 -0.27 -1.59
C GLN A 67 14.82 1.19 -1.22
N ALA A 68 15.62 1.53 -0.21
CA ALA A 68 15.88 2.93 0.13
C ALA A 68 16.67 3.64 -0.98
N LEU A 69 16.58 4.97 -0.98
CA LEU A 69 17.43 5.79 -1.86
C LEU A 69 18.86 5.85 -1.30
N ASP A 70 19.84 5.86 -2.20
CA ASP A 70 21.24 6.08 -1.84
C ASP A 70 21.44 7.51 -1.31
N GLY A 71 22.31 7.66 -0.31
CA GLY A 71 22.73 8.96 0.21
C GLY A 71 22.43 9.17 1.69
N ALA A 72 22.45 10.44 2.11
CA ALA A 72 22.19 10.83 3.48
C ALA A 72 20.69 11.01 3.74
N GLY A 73 20.22 10.61 4.92
CA GLY A 73 18.81 10.70 5.32
C GLY A 73 18.09 9.36 5.25
N TYR A 74 16.81 9.38 5.61
CA TYR A 74 15.99 8.17 5.76
C TYR A 74 14.90 8.10 4.69
N PHE A 75 15.31 8.07 3.43
CA PHE A 75 14.40 8.16 2.29
C PHE A 75 14.02 6.77 1.78
N ILE A 76 12.73 6.48 1.81
CA ILE A 76 12.15 5.25 1.24
C ILE A 76 11.18 5.67 0.14
N PRO A 77 11.38 5.26 -1.12
CA PRO A 77 10.47 5.57 -2.21
C PRO A 77 9.13 4.83 -2.04
N PRO A 78 8.06 5.31 -2.69
CA PRO A 78 6.78 4.61 -2.68
C PRO A 78 6.93 3.17 -3.16
N THR A 79 6.48 2.24 -2.33
CA THR A 79 6.62 0.80 -2.54
C THR A 79 5.24 0.19 -2.71
N VAL A 80 5.04 -0.58 -3.77
CA VAL A 80 3.77 -1.24 -4.07
C VAL A 80 4.00 -2.74 -4.17
N PHE A 81 3.34 -3.49 -3.31
CA PHE A 81 3.25 -4.94 -3.39
C PHE A 81 1.90 -5.35 -3.95
N ASP A 82 1.91 -6.29 -4.89
CA ASP A 82 0.73 -6.89 -5.47
C ASP A 82 0.69 -8.39 -5.19
N GLY A 83 -0.52 -8.97 -5.15
CA GLY A 83 -0.70 -10.38 -4.79
C GLY A 83 -0.55 -10.63 -3.30
N VAL A 84 -0.82 -9.62 -2.48
CA VAL A 84 -0.80 -9.77 -1.03
C VAL A 84 -1.99 -10.60 -0.58
N THR A 85 -1.79 -11.47 0.41
CA THR A 85 -2.85 -12.29 1.01
C THR A 85 -3.02 -11.96 2.50
N PRO A 86 -4.19 -12.24 3.12
CA PRO A 86 -4.40 -11.96 4.54
C PRO A 86 -3.50 -12.74 5.51
N ALA A 87 -2.76 -13.74 5.02
CA ALA A 87 -1.78 -14.49 5.80
C ALA A 87 -0.40 -13.83 5.86
N MET A 88 -0.12 -12.88 4.96
CA MET A 88 1.16 -12.18 4.90
C MET A 88 1.24 -11.08 5.97
N THR A 89 2.44 -10.87 6.53
CA THR A 89 2.72 -9.83 7.52
C THR A 89 2.33 -8.45 6.99
N ILE A 90 2.74 -8.10 5.77
CA ILE A 90 2.41 -6.80 5.14
C ILE A 90 0.92 -6.65 4.80
N GLY A 91 0.16 -7.74 4.90
CA GLY A 91 -1.28 -7.76 4.73
C GLY A 91 -2.07 -7.56 6.03
N ARG A 92 -1.44 -7.72 7.20
CA ARG A 92 -2.10 -7.61 8.52
C ARG A 92 -1.57 -6.46 9.38
N GLU A 93 -0.26 -6.29 9.41
CA GLU A 93 0.39 -5.36 10.34
C GLU A 93 0.48 -3.94 9.79
N GLU A 94 0.49 -2.97 10.70
CA GLU A 94 0.64 -1.57 10.36
C GLU A 94 2.11 -1.17 10.19
N ILE A 95 2.50 -0.91 8.94
CA ILE A 95 3.88 -0.60 8.53
C ILE A 95 4.30 0.84 8.90
N PHE A 96 3.38 1.82 8.80
CA PHE A 96 3.67 3.26 8.97
C PHE A 96 4.78 3.80 8.04
N GLY A 97 4.87 3.29 6.82
CA GLY A 97 5.75 3.77 5.77
C GLY A 97 5.05 3.89 4.42
N PRO A 98 5.74 4.35 3.37
CA PRO A 98 5.18 4.51 2.03
C PRO A 98 5.05 3.14 1.31
N VAL A 99 4.34 2.19 1.93
CA VAL A 99 4.18 0.81 1.45
C VAL A 99 2.69 0.48 1.29
N LEU A 100 2.29 0.14 0.07
CA LEU A 100 0.93 -0.22 -0.30
C LEU A 100 0.83 -1.72 -0.60
N SER A 101 -0.08 -2.41 0.08
CA SER A 101 -0.37 -3.83 -0.11
C SER A 101 -1.65 -4.00 -0.94
N VAL A 102 -1.54 -4.55 -2.14
CA VAL A 102 -2.66 -4.75 -3.06
C VAL A 102 -3.20 -6.18 -2.98
N PHE A 103 -4.51 -6.26 -2.82
CA PHE A 103 -5.29 -7.48 -2.76
C PHE A 103 -6.29 -7.53 -3.93
N GLY A 104 -6.50 -8.73 -4.47
CA GLY A 104 -7.55 -8.98 -5.45
C GLY A 104 -8.80 -9.55 -4.78
N PHE A 105 -9.98 -9.24 -5.33
CA PHE A 105 -11.24 -9.90 -4.97
C PHE A 105 -12.12 -10.08 -6.22
N ASP A 106 -13.04 -11.04 -6.17
CA ASP A 106 -14.00 -11.33 -7.24
C ASP A 106 -15.46 -10.99 -6.86
N SER A 107 -15.75 -10.77 -5.57
CA SER A 107 -17.09 -10.42 -5.09
C SER A 107 -17.09 -9.33 -4.00
N GLU A 108 -18.23 -8.64 -3.89
CA GLU A 108 -18.50 -7.64 -2.84
C GLU A 108 -18.34 -8.26 -1.43
N ASP A 109 -18.90 -9.46 -1.22
CA ASP A 109 -18.84 -10.15 0.07
C ASP A 109 -17.40 -10.53 0.46
N GLU A 110 -16.60 -10.99 -0.50
CA GLU A 110 -15.18 -11.28 -0.29
C GLU A 110 -14.40 -10.02 0.08
N ALA A 111 -14.63 -8.92 -0.64
CA ALA A 111 -13.98 -7.64 -0.36
C ALA A 111 -14.31 -7.14 1.05
N VAL A 112 -15.58 -7.22 1.47
CA VAL A 112 -16.03 -6.82 2.80
C VAL A 112 -15.45 -7.73 3.88
N ALA A 113 -15.48 -9.05 3.68
CA ALA A 113 -14.90 -10.00 4.62
C ALA A 113 -13.40 -9.75 4.80
N MET A 114 -12.67 -9.51 3.71
CA MET A 114 -11.24 -9.20 3.74
C MET A 114 -10.97 -7.84 4.40
N ALA A 115 -11.77 -6.81 4.10
CA ALA A 115 -11.65 -5.51 4.76
C ALA A 115 -11.88 -5.61 6.28
N ASN A 116 -12.77 -6.49 6.73
CA ASN A 116 -13.04 -6.70 8.16
C ASN A 116 -12.13 -7.73 8.85
N ASP A 117 -11.37 -8.55 8.11
CA ASP A 117 -10.30 -9.40 8.67
C ASP A 117 -9.07 -8.54 9.02
N SER A 118 -9.22 -7.74 10.07
CA SER A 118 -8.17 -6.93 10.67
C SER A 118 -8.49 -6.64 12.12
N ASP A 119 -7.48 -6.60 12.98
CA ASP A 119 -7.63 -6.15 14.37
C ASP A 119 -7.82 -4.62 14.48
N TYR A 120 -7.70 -3.90 13.35
CA TYR A 120 -7.85 -2.45 13.26
C TYR A 120 -9.18 -2.04 12.60
N GLY A 121 -9.67 -0.84 12.92
CA GLY A 121 -10.94 -0.31 12.41
C GLY A 121 -11.03 1.22 12.39
N LEU A 122 -9.97 1.90 11.94
CA LEU A 122 -9.88 3.37 12.01
C LEU A 122 -10.60 4.07 10.85
N ALA A 123 -10.33 3.66 9.61
CA ALA A 123 -10.87 4.29 8.41
C ALA A 123 -10.97 3.29 7.25
N ALA A 124 -11.94 3.51 6.37
CA ALA A 124 -12.10 2.81 5.10
C ALA A 124 -12.55 3.79 4.02
N GLY A 125 -12.14 3.55 2.78
CA GLY A 125 -12.58 4.29 1.59
C GLY A 125 -13.16 3.34 0.55
N LEU A 126 -14.23 3.75 -0.10
CA LEU A 126 -14.94 2.96 -1.12
C LEU A 126 -15.12 3.78 -2.39
N TRP A 127 -14.79 3.17 -3.53
CA TRP A 127 -15.01 3.75 -4.85
C TRP A 127 -15.89 2.81 -5.67
N SER A 128 -17.07 3.30 -6.05
CA SER A 128 -18.02 2.60 -6.93
C SER A 128 -18.92 3.64 -7.60
N GLN A 129 -19.35 3.36 -8.83
CA GLN A 129 -20.39 4.15 -9.51
C GLN A 129 -21.82 3.68 -9.16
N ASP A 130 -21.95 2.48 -8.60
CA ASP A 130 -23.21 1.95 -8.09
C ASP A 130 -23.45 2.47 -6.67
N ILE A 131 -24.44 3.36 -6.54
CA ILE A 131 -24.82 3.98 -5.27
C ILE A 131 -25.42 2.98 -4.28
N ASP A 132 -26.14 1.96 -4.75
CA ASP A 132 -26.74 0.95 -3.87
C ASP A 132 -25.63 0.09 -3.27
N ARG A 133 -24.61 -0.26 -4.04
CA ARG A 133 -23.39 -0.89 -3.53
C ARG A 133 -22.69 -0.01 -2.51
N VAL A 134 -22.51 1.29 -2.80
CA VAL A 134 -21.88 2.22 -1.84
C VAL A 134 -22.61 2.21 -0.50
N MET A 135 -23.94 2.34 -0.54
CA MET A 135 -24.76 2.40 0.66
C MET A 135 -24.83 1.07 1.44
N ARG A 136 -24.74 -0.08 0.76
CA ARG A 136 -24.68 -1.39 1.42
C ARG A 136 -23.33 -1.61 2.10
N VAL A 137 -22.23 -1.34 1.40
CA VAL A 137 -20.86 -1.64 1.87
C VAL A 137 -20.41 -0.65 2.94
N SER A 138 -20.91 0.60 2.95
CA SER A 138 -20.51 1.61 3.92
C SER A 138 -21.15 1.47 5.32
N ARG A 139 -21.95 0.42 5.55
CA ARG A 139 -22.72 0.21 6.78
C ARG A 139 -22.19 -0.98 7.56
#